data_AF-A0A7W0QFW5-F1
#
_entry.id   AF-A0A7W0QFW5-F1
#
_cell.length_a   1.000
_cell.length_b   1.000
_cell.length_c   1.000
_cell.angle_alpha   90.00
_cell.angle_beta   90.00
_cell.angle_gamma   90.00
#
_symmetry.space_group_name_H-M   'P 1'
#
loop_
_entity.id
_entity.type
_entity.pdbx_description
1 polymer ?
#
loop_
_entity_poly.entity_id
_entity_poly.type
_entity_poly.pdbx_seq_one_letter_code
_entity_poly.pdbx_strand_id
1 'polypeptide(L)'
;TTPEIVLGSSLATLFLDWDVTRGFTTVVIAHIMFQVSFVALTVRARVRGFDWTLEQAAQDLGASPMRTFWKVTFPLILPGILAAALLSFALSIDDFIITLFTAGSLSTFPLYINGSFRVQFPPQANVLATIILLASVSLLLIGVIRSTRRGVVGAS
;
A
#
# COMPACT_ATOMS: atom_id res chain seq x y z
N THR A 1 9.95 7.60 -4.89
CA THR A 1 9.70 9.01 -5.23
C THR A 1 9.88 9.31 -6.71
N THR A 2 10.96 8.90 -7.39
CA THR A 2 11.09 9.13 -8.85
C THR A 2 9.97 8.50 -9.70
N PRO A 3 9.43 7.29 -9.40
CA PRO A 3 8.35 6.72 -10.20
C PRO A 3 7.02 7.47 -10.06
N GLU A 4 6.65 7.86 -8.83
CA GLU A 4 5.38 8.56 -8.53
C GLU A 4 5.30 9.91 -9.23
N ILE A 5 6.41 10.66 -9.26
CA ILE A 5 6.46 11.97 -9.93
C ILE A 5 6.25 11.81 -11.43
N VAL A 6 6.92 10.82 -12.05
CA VAL A 6 6.80 10.55 -13.49
C VAL A 6 5.39 10.10 -13.84
N LEU A 7 4.80 9.21 -13.04
CA LEU A 7 3.43 8.70 -13.27
C LEU A 7 2.39 9.80 -13.07
N GLY A 8 2.51 10.57 -11.98
CA GLY A 8 1.63 11.69 -11.67
C GLY A 8 1.68 12.79 -12.74
N SER A 9 2.88 13.19 -13.17
CA SER A 9 3.03 14.20 -14.22
C SER A 9 2.52 13.71 -15.57
N SER A 10 2.80 12.46 -15.94
CA SER A 10 2.32 11.86 -17.20
C SER A 10 0.79 11.77 -17.23
N LEU A 11 0.15 11.37 -16.13
CA LEU A 11 -1.30 11.32 -16.02
C LEU A 11 -1.93 12.71 -16.04
N ALA A 12 -1.30 13.70 -15.41
CA ALA A 12 -1.77 15.08 -15.47
C ALA A 12 -1.74 15.62 -16.91
N THR A 13 -0.66 15.37 -17.66
CA THR A 13 -0.59 15.73 -19.09
C THR A 13 -1.66 15.01 -19.90
N LEU A 14 -1.85 13.71 -19.68
CA LEU A 14 -2.89 12.94 -20.38
C LEU A 14 -4.31 13.47 -20.11
N PHE A 15 -4.63 13.83 -18.87
CA PHE A 15 -5.92 14.42 -18.53
C PHE A 15 -6.10 15.81 -19.15
N LEU A 16 -5.03 16.58 -19.30
CA LEU A 16 -5.07 17.86 -20.01
C LEU A 16 -5.30 17.67 -21.51
N ASP A 17 -4.60 16.73 -22.15
CA ASP A 17 -4.71 16.46 -23.59
C ASP A 17 -6.10 15.95 -23.98
N TRP A 18 -6.77 15.23 -23.07
CA TRP A 18 -8.12 14.70 -23.26
C TRP A 18 -9.23 15.60 -22.72
N ASP A 19 -8.90 16.83 -22.30
CA ASP A 19 -9.84 17.81 -21.71
C ASP A 19 -10.65 17.25 -20.52
N VAL A 20 -10.04 16.34 -19.75
CA VAL A 20 -10.66 15.74 -18.58
C VAL A 20 -10.52 16.68 -17.39
N THR A 21 -11.66 17.09 -16.83
CA THR A 21 -11.67 17.89 -15.61
C THR A 21 -11.07 17.11 -14.44
N ARG A 22 -9.98 17.64 -13.87
CA ARG A 22 -9.30 17.07 -12.70
C ARG A 22 -10.18 17.19 -11.46
N GLY A 23 -10.30 16.09 -10.72
CA GLY A 23 -11.12 15.99 -9.51
C GLY A 23 -11.04 14.60 -8.89
N PHE A 24 -12.11 14.16 -8.23
CA PHE A 24 -12.12 12.86 -7.54
C PHE A 24 -11.85 11.68 -8.49
N THR A 25 -12.50 11.67 -9.66
CA THR A 25 -12.39 10.55 -10.61
C THR A 25 -10.97 10.37 -11.14
N THR A 26 -10.28 11.46 -11.49
CA THR A 26 -8.89 11.43 -11.98
C THR A 26 -7.93 10.94 -10.90
N VAL A 27 -8.17 11.32 -9.64
CA VAL A 27 -7.41 10.83 -8.48
C VAL A 27 -7.60 9.33 -8.29
N VAL A 28 -8.85 8.84 -8.37
CA VAL A 28 -9.16 7.40 -8.25
C VAL A 28 -8.46 6.60 -9.35
N ILE A 29 -8.56 7.04 -10.60
CA ILE A 29 -7.90 6.37 -11.74
C ILE A 29 -6.38 6.33 -11.53
N ALA A 30 -5.79 7.44 -11.11
CA ALA A 30 -4.35 7.53 -10.90
C ALA A 30 -3.87 6.60 -9.77
N HIS A 31 -4.62 6.50 -8.67
CA HIS A 31 -4.32 5.55 -7.60
C HIS A 31 -4.43 4.11 -8.07
N ILE A 32 -5.49 3.76 -8.79
CA ILE A 32 -5.65 2.40 -9.33
C ILE A 32 -4.47 2.02 -10.22
N MET A 33 -4.08 2.92 -11.14
CA MET A 33 -2.97 2.67 -12.07
C MET A 33 -1.62 2.50 -11.36
N PHE A 34 -1.37 3.25 -10.30
CA PHE A 34 -0.15 3.09 -9.52
C PHE A 34 -0.16 1.82 -8.68
N GLN A 35 -1.27 1.58 -7.98
CA GLN A 35 -1.34 0.53 -6.96
C GLN A 35 -1.53 -0.88 -7.53
N VAL A 36 -2.08 -1.01 -8.75
CA VAL A 36 -2.30 -2.32 -9.38
C VAL A 36 -1.01 -3.16 -9.45
N SER A 37 0.14 -2.53 -9.69
CA SER A 37 1.43 -3.22 -9.75
C SER A 37 1.84 -3.80 -8.39
N PHE A 38 1.60 -3.05 -7.30
CA PHE A 38 1.87 -3.50 -5.93
C PHE A 38 0.90 -4.59 -5.49
N VAL A 39 -0.38 -4.46 -5.85
CA VAL A 39 -1.40 -5.47 -5.59
C VAL A 39 -1.06 -6.76 -6.31
N ALA A 40 -0.75 -6.70 -7.60
CA ALA A 40 -0.38 -7.87 -8.40
C ALA A 40 0.86 -8.59 -7.84
N LEU A 41 1.89 -7.83 -7.44
CA LEU A 41 3.10 -8.40 -6.85
C LEU A 41 2.80 -9.08 -5.51
N THR A 42 2.00 -8.44 -4.66
CA THR A 42 1.63 -8.95 -3.33
C THR A 42 0.79 -10.22 -3.43
N VAL A 43 -0.24 -10.22 -4.29
CA VAL A 43 -1.06 -11.41 -4.54
C VAL A 43 -0.19 -12.54 -5.07
N ARG A 44 0.66 -12.27 -6.07
CA ARG A 44 1.57 -13.29 -6.64
C ARG A 44 2.51 -13.87 -5.59
N ALA A 45 3.05 -13.04 -4.70
CA ALA A 45 3.92 -13.48 -3.63
C ALA A 45 3.19 -14.40 -2.63
N ARG A 46 1.92 -14.11 -2.32
CA ARG A 46 1.10 -14.93 -1.42
C ARG A 46 0.65 -16.25 -2.04
N VAL A 47 0.34 -16.25 -3.33
CA VAL A 47 -0.17 -17.42 -4.06
C VAL A 47 0.97 -18.38 -4.46
N ARG A 48 2.23 -17.92 -4.50
CA ARG A 48 3.41 -18.74 -4.86
C ARG A 48 3.62 -19.98 -4.00
N GLY A 49 3.10 -19.99 -2.77
CA GLY A 49 3.21 -21.11 -1.83
C GLY A 49 1.99 -22.03 -1.81
N PHE A 50 1.00 -21.83 -2.68
CA PHE A 50 -0.19 -22.67 -2.70
C PHE A 50 0.01 -23.94 -3.50
N ASP A 51 -0.56 -25.02 -2.95
CA ASP A 51 -0.62 -26.28 -3.63
C ASP A 51 -1.79 -26.29 -4.63
N TRP A 52 -1.45 -26.35 -5.92
CA TRP A 52 -2.40 -26.36 -7.03
C TRP A 52 -3.06 -27.73 -7.23
N THR A 53 -2.72 -28.74 -6.43
CA THR A 53 -3.33 -30.08 -6.47
C THR A 53 -4.85 -30.03 -6.27
N LEU A 54 -5.36 -29.12 -5.42
CA LEU A 54 -6.79 -28.96 -5.20
C LEU A 54 -7.55 -28.50 -6.45
N GLU A 55 -6.91 -27.67 -7.28
CA GLU A 55 -7.48 -27.22 -8.55
C GLU A 55 -7.49 -28.34 -9.59
N GLN A 56 -6.40 -29.10 -9.68
CA GLN A 56 -6.29 -30.27 -10.56
C GLN A 56 -7.30 -31.35 -10.18
N ALA A 57 -7.42 -31.69 -8.90
CA ALA A 57 -8.38 -32.68 -8.41
C ALA A 57 -9.84 -32.29 -8.70
N ALA A 58 -10.16 -31.00 -8.64
CA ALA A 58 -11.50 -30.51 -8.99
C ALA A 58 -11.78 -30.69 -10.50
N GLN A 59 -10.80 -30.44 -11.36
CA GLN A 59 -10.93 -30.66 -12.80
C GLN A 59 -11.01 -32.17 -13.13
N ASP A 60 -10.24 -33.01 -12.45
CA ASP A 60 -10.27 -34.48 -12.61
C ASP A 60 -11.64 -35.07 -12.23
N LEU A 61 -12.31 -34.50 -11.23
CA LEU A 61 -13.68 -34.84 -10.84
C LEU A 61 -14.76 -34.28 -11.79
N GLY A 62 -14.36 -33.67 -12.91
CA GLY A 62 -15.25 -33.15 -13.94
C GLY A 62 -15.82 -31.75 -13.67
N ALA A 63 -15.23 -30.98 -12.74
CA ALA A 63 -15.67 -29.60 -12.54
C ALA A 63 -15.21 -28.70 -13.70
N SER A 64 -16.15 -27.92 -14.25
CA SER A 64 -15.84 -26.89 -15.25
C SER A 64 -14.87 -25.82 -14.68
N PRO A 65 -13.99 -25.22 -15.50
CA PRO A 65 -13.02 -24.21 -15.03
C PRO A 65 -13.63 -23.05 -14.23
N MET A 66 -14.81 -22.56 -14.65
CA MET A 66 -15.52 -21.50 -13.92
C MET A 66 -15.96 -21.94 -12.51
N ARG A 67 -16.42 -23.18 -12.37
CA ARG A 67 -16.82 -23.75 -11.08
C ARG A 67 -15.61 -23.99 -10.19
N THR A 68 -14.51 -24.48 -10.75
CA THR A 68 -13.23 -24.67 -10.04
C THR A 68 -12.68 -23.34 -9.56
N PHE A 69 -12.71 -22.29 -10.39
CA PHE A 69 -12.28 -20.96 -9.99
C PHE A 69 -13.07 -20.45 -8.78
N TRP A 70 -14.40 -20.39 -8.85
CA TRP A 70 -15.19 -19.81 -7.75
C TRP A 70 -15.20 -20.65 -6.47
N LYS A 71 -15.07 -21.99 -6.57
CA LYS A 71 -15.14 -22.88 -5.41
C LYS A 71 -13.79 -23.24 -4.80
N VAL A 72 -12.72 -23.22 -5.57
CA VAL A 72 -11.39 -23.68 -5.15
C VAL A 72 -10.39 -22.54 -5.24
N THR A 73 -10.14 -22.02 -6.44
CA THR A 73 -9.08 -21.03 -6.65
C THR A 73 -9.36 -19.71 -5.93
N PHE A 74 -10.57 -19.17 -6.03
CA PHE A 74 -10.96 -17.88 -5.45
C PHE A 74 -10.87 -17.85 -3.91
N PRO A 75 -11.46 -18.80 -3.16
CA PRO A 75 -11.30 -18.88 -1.71
C PRO A 75 -9.84 -19.07 -1.28
N LEU A 76 -9.06 -19.81 -2.09
CA LEU A 76 -7.66 -20.06 -1.82
C LEU A 76 -6.83 -18.76 -1.94
N ILE A 77 -7.04 -17.97 -3.00
CA ILE A 77 -6.33 -16.69 -3.23
C ILE A 77 -6.89 -15.52 -2.41
N LEU A 78 -8.11 -15.63 -1.87
CA LEU A 78 -8.77 -14.59 -1.07
C LEU A 78 -7.90 -13.99 0.05
N PRO A 79 -7.23 -14.77 0.93
CA PRO A 79 -6.33 -14.19 1.94
C PRO A 79 -5.17 -13.38 1.34
N GLY A 80 -4.70 -13.75 0.15
CA GLY A 80 -3.70 -12.97 -0.59
C GLY A 80 -4.26 -11.65 -1.13
N ILE A 81 -5.50 -11.68 -1.65
CA ILE A 81 -6.23 -10.48 -2.10
C ILE A 81 -6.46 -9.53 -0.93
N LEU A 82 -6.91 -10.03 0.23
CA LEU A 82 -7.15 -9.20 1.42
C LEU A 82 -5.86 -8.52 1.91
N ALA A 83 -4.74 -9.25 1.92
CA ALA A 83 -3.44 -8.67 2.26
C ALA A 83 -3.04 -7.56 1.27
N ALA A 84 -3.24 -7.79 -0.02
CA ALA A 84 -2.96 -6.78 -1.05
C ALA A 84 -3.90 -5.58 -0.98
N ALA A 85 -5.17 -5.78 -0.62
CA ALA A 85 -6.14 -4.70 -0.42
C ALA A 85 -5.76 -3.80 0.75
N LEU A 86 -5.34 -4.38 1.88
CA LEU A 86 -4.84 -3.63 3.04
C LEU A 86 -3.58 -2.84 2.70
N LEU A 87 -2.65 -3.43 1.93
CA LEU A 87 -1.47 -2.73 1.44
C LEU A 87 -1.84 -1.56 0.53
N SER A 88 -2.73 -1.79 -0.45
CA SER A 88 -3.22 -0.74 -1.36
C SER A 88 -3.87 0.42 -0.61
N PHE A 89 -4.66 0.10 0.42
CA PHE A 89 -5.28 1.11 1.27
C PHE A 89 -4.24 1.94 2.03
N ALA A 90 -3.26 1.28 2.65
CA ALA A 90 -2.17 1.96 3.36
C ALA A 90 -1.37 2.87 2.43
N LEU A 91 -1.02 2.38 1.24
CA LEU A 91 -0.33 3.18 0.21
C LEU A 91 -1.19 4.35 -0.27
N SER A 92 -2.51 4.19 -0.36
CA SER A 92 -3.40 5.25 -0.86
C SER A 92 -3.53 6.42 0.11
N ILE A 93 -3.53 6.14 1.42
CA ILE A 93 -3.64 7.19 2.44
C ILE A 93 -2.38 8.04 2.49
N ASP A 94 -1.22 7.42 2.28
CA ASP A 94 0.08 8.08 2.34
C ASP A 94 0.45 8.81 1.03
N ASP A 95 -0.22 8.50 -0.09
CA ASP A 95 0.14 9.04 -1.40
C ASP A 95 -0.29 10.49 -1.62
N PHE A 96 0.68 11.38 -1.42
CA PHE A 96 0.55 12.80 -1.71
C PHE A 96 0.92 13.15 -3.16
N ILE A 97 1.94 12.51 -3.73
CA ILE A 97 2.57 12.96 -4.99
C ILE A 97 1.61 12.78 -6.15
N ILE A 98 0.98 11.59 -6.28
CA ILE A 98 0.07 11.31 -7.39
C ILE A 98 -1.19 12.17 -7.29
N THR A 99 -1.69 12.33 -6.06
CA THR A 99 -2.85 13.18 -5.76
C THR A 99 -2.58 14.65 -6.11
N LEU A 100 -1.37 15.17 -5.83
CA LEU A 100 -0.99 16.54 -6.14
C LEU A 100 -1.11 16.87 -7.64
N PHE A 101 -0.72 15.94 -8.51
CA PHE A 101 -0.79 16.16 -9.96
C PHE A 101 -2.21 15.99 -10.53
N THR A 102 -3.05 15.18 -9.89
CA THR A 102 -4.33 14.71 -10.47
C THR A 102 -5.59 15.26 -9.82
N ALA A 103 -5.49 15.88 -8.63
CA ALA A 103 -6.65 16.34 -7.85
C ALA A 103 -7.28 17.66 -8.33
N GLY A 104 -6.54 18.52 -9.03
CA GLY A 104 -7.06 19.81 -9.49
C GLY A 104 -7.46 20.70 -8.32
N SER A 105 -8.76 21.02 -8.20
CA SER A 105 -9.32 21.81 -7.09
C SER A 105 -9.73 20.98 -5.86
N LEU A 106 -9.66 19.65 -5.94
CA LEU A 106 -9.99 18.77 -4.83
C LEU A 106 -8.88 18.81 -3.78
N SER A 107 -9.22 19.17 -2.54
CA SER A 107 -8.30 19.09 -1.41
C SER A 107 -8.51 17.78 -0.64
N THR A 108 -7.55 16.87 -0.73
CA THR A 108 -7.50 15.65 0.10
C THR A 108 -6.78 15.92 1.41
N PHE A 109 -6.90 15.01 2.39
CA PHE A 109 -6.26 15.16 3.69
C PHE A 109 -4.72 15.37 3.60
N PRO A 110 -3.96 14.61 2.79
CA PRO A 110 -2.53 14.87 2.60
C PRO A 110 -2.24 16.22 1.93
N LEU A 111 -3.04 16.63 0.94
CA LEU A 111 -2.88 17.93 0.27
C LEU A 111 -3.13 19.10 1.23
N TYR A 112 -4.13 18.97 2.09
CA TYR A 112 -4.48 19.97 3.10
C TYR A 112 -3.36 20.13 4.14
N ILE A 113 -2.83 19.03 4.65
CA ILE A 113 -1.72 19.05 5.62
C ILE A 113 -0.47 19.67 4.97
N ASN A 114 -0.12 19.28 3.74
CA ASN A 114 1.02 19.86 3.04
C ASN A 114 0.83 21.35 2.71
N GLY A 115 -0.39 21.79 2.38
CA GLY A 115 -0.71 23.21 2.24
C GLY A 115 -0.55 23.97 3.55
N SER A 116 -0.97 23.37 4.67
CA SER A 116 -0.87 23.93 6.02
C SER A 116 0.58 24.03 6.53
N PHE A 117 1.43 23.07 6.16
CA PHE A 117 2.86 23.09 6.46
C PHE A 117 3.62 24.27 5.84
N ARG A 118 3.12 24.84 4.74
CA ARG A 118 3.69 26.06 4.14
C ARG A 118 3.33 27.33 4.90
N VAL A 119 2.32 27.29 5.77
CA VAL A 119 1.80 28.49 6.44
C VAL A 119 2.42 28.73 7.80
N GLN A 120 2.68 27.74 8.65
CA GLN A 120 3.60 27.88 9.79
C GLN A 120 3.67 26.51 10.50
N PHE A 121 4.84 25.88 10.58
CA PHE A 121 5.03 24.79 11.53
C PHE A 121 5.14 25.40 12.93
N PRO A 122 4.25 25.06 13.88
CA PRO A 122 4.47 25.40 15.28
C PRO A 122 5.75 24.67 15.73
N PRO A 123 6.75 25.35 16.33
CA PRO A 123 7.97 24.72 16.86
C PRO A 123 7.71 23.50 17.76
N GLN A 124 6.53 23.47 18.39
CA GLN A 124 6.04 22.41 19.26
C GLN A 124 5.93 21.05 18.56
N ALA A 125 5.60 21.01 17.25
CA ALA A 125 5.49 19.77 16.51
C ALA A 125 6.84 19.05 16.35
N ASN A 126 7.92 19.81 16.12
CA ASN A 126 9.28 19.25 16.02
C ASN A 126 9.78 18.69 17.36
N VAL A 127 9.40 19.32 18.47
CA VAL A 127 9.74 18.83 19.81
C VAL A 127 9.05 17.49 20.08
N LEU A 128 7.75 17.37 19.79
CA LEU A 128 7.01 16.12 19.97
C LEU A 128 7.55 15.00 19.08
N ALA A 129 7.86 15.28 17.82
CA ALA A 129 8.47 14.31 16.91
C ALA A 129 9.81 13.79 17.44
N THR A 130 10.66 14.68 17.96
CA THR A 130 11.96 14.30 18.53
C THR A 130 11.81 13.43 19.77
N ILE A 131 10.87 13.76 20.66
CA ILE A 131 10.59 12.96 21.87
C ILE A 131 10.09 11.56 21.50
N ILE A 132 9.14 11.47 20.56
CA ILE A 132 8.59 10.18 20.11
C ILE A 132 9.67 9.32 19.44
N LEU A 133 10.53 9.93 18.62
CA LEU A 133 11.66 9.26 18.00
C LEU A 133 12.62 8.68 19.05
N LEU A 134 13.05 9.51 20.02
CA LEU A 134 13.97 9.09 21.07
C LEU A 134 13.37 7.99 21.96
N ALA A 135 12.09 8.09 22.30
CA ALA A 135 11.38 7.06 23.06
C ALA A 135 11.32 5.74 22.29
N SER A 136 10.97 5.79 21.00
CA SER A 136 10.85 4.61 20.14
C SER A 136 12.19 3.91 19.97
N VAL A 137 13.26 4.65 19.70
CA VAL A 137 14.64 4.12 19.58
C VAL A 137 15.09 3.50 20.91
N SER A 138 14.81 4.16 22.03
CA SER A 138 15.18 3.65 23.36
C SER A 138 14.48 2.33 23.67
N LEU A 139 13.17 2.23 23.41
CA LEU A 139 12.41 1.00 23.59
C LEU A 139 12.93 -0.14 22.70
N LEU A 140 13.27 0.15 21.46
CA LEU A 140 13.83 -0.81 20.52
C LEU A 140 15.18 -1.35 21.01
N LEU A 141 16.09 -0.46 21.43
CA LEU A 141 17.40 -0.83 21.98
C LEU A 141 17.25 -1.69 23.24
N ILE A 142 16.35 -1.31 24.15
CA ILE A 142 16.04 -2.11 25.36
C ILE A 142 15.50 -3.48 24.97
N GLY A 143 14.62 -3.55 23.97
CA GLY A 143 14.08 -4.81 23.43
C GLY A 143 15.17 -5.74 22.88
N VAL A 144 16.09 -5.20 22.08
CA VAL A 144 17.21 -5.94 21.47
C VAL A 144 18.21 -6.42 22.52
N ILE A 145 18.55 -5.58 23.50
CA ILE A 145 19.47 -5.96 24.59
C ILE A 145 18.83 -7.05 25.48
N ARG A 146 17.51 -6.99 25.72
CA ARG A 146 16.80 -8.02 26.49
C ARG A 146 16.64 -9.34 25.71
N SER A 147 16.44 -9.29 24.40
CA SER A 147 16.31 -10.51 23.58
C SER A 147 17.65 -11.25 23.44
N THR A 148 18.75 -10.52 23.24
CA THR A 148 20.10 -11.09 23.18
C THR A 148 20.55 -11.71 24.51
N ARG A 149 20.20 -11.09 25.65
CA ARG A 149 20.47 -11.69 26.97
C ARG A 149 19.66 -12.96 27.26
N ARG A 150 18.44 -13.11 26.71
CA ARG A 150 17.63 -14.33 26.86
C ARG A 150 18.11 -15.48 25.98
N GLY A 151 18.74 -15.19 24.83
CA GLY A 151 19.35 -16.21 23.97
C GLY A 151 20.61 -16.87 24.55
N VAL A 152 21.36 -16.15 25.40
CA VAL A 152 22.60 -16.67 26.02
C VAL A 152 22.31 -17.54 27.26
N VAL A 153 21.21 -17.29 27.99
CA VAL A 153 20.84 -18.04 29.21
C VAL A 153 20.12 -19.36 28.89
N GLY A 154 19.57 -19.53 27.68
CA GLY A 154 18.95 -20.79 27.23
C GLY A 154 19.91 -21.82 26.63
N ALA A 155 21.22 -21.52 26.60
CA ALA A 155 22.26 -22.34 25.97
C ALA A 155 23.32 -22.86 26.97
N SER A 156 23.07 -22.73 28.29
CA SER A 156 23.91 -23.26 29.38
C SER A 156 23.16 -24.28 30.21
#